data_AF-A0AAU3DXA4-F1
#
_entry.id   AF-A0AAU3DXA4-F1
#
_cell.length_a   1.000
_cell.length_b   1.000
_cell.length_c   1.000
_cell.angle_alpha   90.00
_cell.angle_beta   90.00
_cell.angle_gamma   90.00
#
_symmetry.space_group_name_H-M   'P 1'
#
loop_
_entity.id
_entity.type
_entity.pdbx_description
1 polymer ?
#
loop_
_entity_poly.entity_id
_entity_poly.type
_entity_poly.pdbx_seq_one_letter_code
_entity_poly.pdbx_strand_id
1 'polypeptide(L)' 'MNPEQGEPKREYIGFVRIAGQPEIQFRLMASSLSEAQEIVIEQYGVGHEFSIWNEEDARRPR' A
#
# COMPACT_ATOMS: atom_id res chain seq x y z
N MET A 1 -14.13 11.08 -25.51
CA MET A 1 -13.72 10.85 -24.11
C MET A 1 -13.35 9.38 -24.00
N ASN A 2 -12.06 9.07 -23.84
CA ASN A 2 -11.62 7.72 -23.49
C ASN A 2 -11.40 7.70 -21.97
N PRO A 3 -12.30 7.11 -21.17
CA PRO A 3 -12.13 7.04 -19.71
C PRO A 3 -11.22 5.88 -19.25
N GLU A 4 -10.37 5.33 -20.13
CA GLU A 4 -9.56 4.15 -19.82
C GLU A 4 -8.15 4.48 -19.28
N GLN A 5 -7.89 5.74 -18.94
CA GLN A 5 -6.69 6.08 -18.19
C GLN A 5 -7.04 6.10 -16.71
N GLY A 6 -7.27 4.92 -16.15
CA GLY A 6 -7.06 4.73 -14.71
C GLY A 6 -5.70 5.31 -14.37
N GLU A 7 -5.64 6.13 -13.32
CA GLU A 7 -4.42 6.84 -12.93
C GLU A 7 -3.22 5.86 -12.94
N PRO A 8 -2.02 6.30 -13.36
CA PRO A 8 -0.89 5.41 -13.50
C PRO A 8 -0.66 4.67 -12.18
N LYS A 9 -0.91 3.35 -12.18
CA LYS A 9 -0.73 2.52 -11.00
C LYS A 9 0.73 2.59 -10.57
N ARG A 10 0.96 2.99 -9.33
CA ARG A 10 2.27 3.06 -8.70
C ARG A 10 2.47 1.84 -7.82
N GLU A 11 3.71 1.41 -7.69
CA GLU A 11 4.05 0.39 -6.70
C GLU A 11 4.06 1.03 -5.32
N TYR A 12 3.27 0.46 -4.42
CA TYR A 12 3.27 0.76 -3.01
C TYR A 12 3.82 -0.44 -2.25
N ILE A 13 4.73 -0.14 -1.32
CA ILE A 13 5.32 -1.12 -0.43
C ILE A 13 4.89 -0.74 0.97
N GLY A 14 4.56 -1.74 1.77
CA GLY A 14 4.18 -1.53 3.14
C GLY A 14 4.52 -2.70 4.04
N PHE A 15 4.37 -2.45 5.32
CA PHE A 15 4.40 -3.47 6.35
C PHE A 15 3.08 -3.43 7.11
N VAL A 16 2.52 -4.60 7.40
CA VAL A 16 1.40 -4.74 8.33
C VAL A 16 1.88 -5.49 9.56
N ARG A 17 1.57 -4.92 10.72
CA ARG A 17 1.84 -5.51 12.03
C ARG A 17 0.52 -5.97 12.63
N ILE A 18 0.35 -7.28 12.66
CA ILE A 18 -0.78 -7.94 13.31
C ILE A 18 -0.35 -8.38 14.70
N ALA A 19 -1.15 -8.08 15.72
CA ALA A 19 -0.83 -8.45 17.09
C ALA A 19 -0.59 -9.97 17.21
N GLY A 20 0.60 -10.36 17.68
CA GLY A 20 0.99 -11.76 17.80
C GLY A 20 1.52 -12.42 16.53
N GLN A 21 1.67 -11.67 15.42
CA GLN A 21 2.31 -12.14 14.21
C GLN A 21 3.59 -11.34 13.91
N PRO A 22 4.57 -11.94 13.22
CA PRO A 22 5.68 -11.18 12.67
C PRO A 22 5.16 -10.09 11.71
N GLU A 23 5.96 -9.04 11.55
CA GLU A 23 5.69 -7.99 10.57
C GLU A 23 5.65 -8.59 9.15
N ILE A 24 4.55 -8.35 8.43
CA ILE A 24 4.34 -8.89 7.10
C ILE A 24 4.59 -7.76 6.10
N GLN A 25 5.58 -7.93 5.24
CA GLN A 25 5.81 -7.04 4.11
C GLN A 25 4.83 -7.37 2.98
N PHE A 26 4.20 -6.33 2.43
CA PHE A 26 3.35 -6.44 1.25
C PHE A 26 3.77 -5.46 0.16
N ARG A 27 3.46 -5.82 -1.09
CA ARG A 27 3.70 -5.00 -2.28
C ARG A 27 2.44 -5.05 -3.13
N LEU A 28 1.92 -3.89 -3.52
CA LEU A 28 0.70 -3.81 -4.32
C LEU A 28 0.79 -2.66 -5.33
N MET A 29 0.06 -2.77 -6.42
CA MET A 29 -0.06 -1.73 -7.43
C MET A 29 -1.38 -0.99 -7.24
N ALA A 30 -1.30 0.29 -6.93
CA ALA A 30 -2.49 1.12 -6.74
C ALA A 30 -2.33 2.47 -7.45
N SER A 31 -3.47 3.03 -7.84
CA SER A 31 -3.60 4.34 -8.46
C SER A 31 -3.23 5.47 -7.47
N SER A 32 -3.53 5.25 -6.19
CA SER A 32 -3.37 6.22 -5.10
C SER A 32 -3.12 5.54 -3.76
N LEU A 33 -2.62 6.29 -2.77
CA LEU A 33 -2.38 5.78 -1.41
C LEU A 33 -3.69 5.32 -0.73
N SER A 34 -4.81 6.00 -1.02
CA SER A 34 -6.13 5.63 -0.51
C SER A 34 -6.58 4.27 -1.05
N GLU A 35 -6.47 4.05 -2.37
CA GLU A 35 -6.78 2.75 -2.99
C GLU A 35 -5.87 1.64 -2.43
N ALA A 36 -4.59 1.95 -2.26
CA ALA A 36 -3.62 1.05 -1.64
C ALA A 36 -4.02 0.67 -0.21
N GLN A 37 -4.48 1.64 0.57
CA GLN A 37 -4.95 1.43 1.93
C GLN A 37 -6.22 0.58 1.97
N GLU A 38 -7.18 0.80 1.06
CA GLU A 38 -8.39 -0.02 0.96
C GLU A 38 -8.03 -1.48 0.66
N ILE A 39 -7.15 -1.73 -0.30
CA ILE A 39 -6.67 -3.08 -0.63
C ILE A 39 -6.02 -3.76 0.59
N VAL A 40 -5.19 -3.03 1.35
CA VAL A 40 -4.54 -3.57 2.56
C VAL A 40 -5.57 -3.89 3.64
N ILE A 41 -6.56 -3.03 3.84
CA ILE A 41 -7.64 -3.24 4.79
C ILE A 41 -8.51 -4.44 4.38
N GLU A 42 -8.80 -4.61 3.10
CA GLU A 42 -9.55 -5.76 2.58
C GLU A 42 -8.77 -7.07 2.76
N GLN A 43 -7.46 -7.06 2.59
CA GLN A 43 -6.62 -8.26 2.70
C GLN A 43 -6.30 -8.65 4.14
N TYR A 44 -6.02 -7.68 5.01
CA TYR A 44 -5.54 -7.95 6.38
C TYR A 44 -6.55 -7.63 7.48
N GLY A 45 -7.62 -6.87 7.17
CA GLY A 45 -8.64 -6.45 8.13
C GLY A 45 -8.37 -5.07 8.75
N VAL A 46 -9.43 -4.46 9.28
CA VAL A 46 -9.39 -3.18 10.00
C VAL A 46 -8.85 -3.38 11.41
N GLY A 47 -7.98 -2.48 11.89
CA GLY A 47 -7.49 -2.45 13.27
C GLY A 47 -6.06 -2.93 13.48
N HIS A 48 -5.33 -3.22 12.39
CA HIS A 48 -3.90 -3.50 12.41
C HIS A 48 -3.07 -2.25 12.13
N GLU A 49 -1.90 -2.16 12.75
CA GLU A 49 -0.95 -1.09 12.46
C GLU A 49 -0.27 -1.41 11.13
N PHE A 50 -0.51 -0.60 10.10
CA PHE A 50 0.17 -0.74 8.82
C PHE A 50 0.85 0.58 8.44
N SER A 51 2.02 0.46 7.83
CA SER A 51 2.75 1.56 7.21
C SER A 51 2.84 1.28 5.72
N ILE A 52 2.50 2.26 4.91
CA ILE A 52 2.55 2.15 3.45
C ILE A 52 3.21 3.39 2.88
N TRP A 53 4.17 3.19 1.97
CA TRP A 53 4.88 4.25 1.28
C TRP A 53 5.05 3.89 -0.18
N ASN A 54 5.30 4.90 -0.99
CA ASN A 54 5.59 4.70 -2.41
C ASN A 54 7.08 4.35 -2.58
N GLU A 55 7.44 3.50 -3.55
CA GLU A 55 8.85 3.13 -3.76
C GLU A 55 9.74 4.37 -4.04
N GLU A 56 9.17 5.42 -4.64
CA GLU A 56 9.89 6.68 -4.85
C GLU A 56 10.27 7.40 -3.55
N ASP A 57 9.49 7.23 -2.48
CA ASP A 57 9.79 7.79 -1.15
C ASP A 57 10.90 6.99 -0.45
N ALA A 58 10.93 5.65 -0.64
CA ALA A 58 11.96 4.77 -0.12
C ALA A 58 13.36 5.02 -0.72
N ARG A 59 13.43 5.60 -1.93
CA ARG A 59 14.69 5.93 -2.61
C ARG A 59 15.29 7.27 -2.19
N ARG A 60 14.65 8.05 -1.32
CA ARG A 60 15.27 9.24 -0.72
C ARG A 60 15.93 8.86 0.61
N PRO A 61 17.25 8.62 0.64
CA PRO A 61 17.99 8.64 1.91
C PRO A 61 17.85 10.04 2.52
N ARG A 62 17.37 10.11 3.76
CA ARG A 62 17.48 11.30 4.61
C ARG A 62 18.88 11.37 5.20
#